data_AF-A0A517I2S9-F1
#
_entry.id   AF-A0A517I2S9-F1
#
_cell.length_a   1.000
_cell.length_b   1.000
_cell.length_c   1.000
_cell.angle_alpha   90.00
_cell.angle_beta   90.00
_cell.angle_gamma   90.00
#
_symmetry.space_group_name_H-M   'P 1'
#
loop_
_entity.id
_entity.type
_entity.pdbx_description
1 polymer ?
#
loop_
_entity_poly.entity_id
_entity_poly.type
_entity_poly.pdbx_seq_one_letter_code
_entity_poly.pdbx_strand_id
1 'polypeptide(L)'
;MPVYTKIEKDKHILFASIRLMICVGHADGYIGNKEMDRIHEIVNSEHFTLKERQILMDDMDYPKRPEVIVEDLVAMTQAEKLVMMRKLYHMALIDRKLSSSETKEIARIACLIGISEEKQRQVEEWIREGIVWRERWKDIVGE
;
A
#
# COMPACT_ATOMS: atom_id res chain seq x y z
N MET A 1 -2.28 26.49 7.51
CA MET A 1 -2.04 25.04 7.42
C MET A 1 -0.99 24.68 8.46
N PRO A 2 -1.19 23.65 9.30
CA PRO A 2 -0.19 23.26 10.29
C PRO A 2 1.11 22.84 9.58
N VAL A 3 2.24 23.35 10.07
CA VAL A 3 3.57 23.01 9.57
C VAL A 3 4.00 21.73 10.27
N TYR A 4 3.82 20.58 9.62
CA TYR A 4 4.32 19.31 10.12
C TYR A 4 5.84 19.30 10.08
N THR A 5 6.47 18.78 11.14
CA THR A 5 7.88 18.38 11.03
C THR A 5 7.99 17.26 9.99
N LYS A 6 9.16 17.10 9.37
CA LYS A 6 9.40 16.04 8.38
C LYS A 6 9.04 14.65 8.94
N ILE A 7 9.40 14.40 10.20
CA ILE A 7 9.14 13.12 10.88
C ILE A 7 7.64 12.88 11.08
N GLU A 8 6.88 13.89 11.51
CA GLU A 8 5.43 13.77 11.68
C GLU A 8 4.72 13.55 10.34
N LYS A 9 5.16 14.26 9.30
CA LYS A 9 4.64 14.08 7.94
C LYS A 9 4.89 12.65 7.45
N ASP A 10 6.12 12.16 7.59
CA ASP A 10 6.50 10.81 7.17
C ASP A 10 5.69 9.73 7.92
N LYS A 11 5.47 9.93 9.23
CA LYS A 11 4.61 9.06 10.05
C LYS A 11 3.16 9.09 9.59
N HIS A 12 2.60 10.27 9.28
CA HIS A 12 1.23 10.40 8.76
C HIS A 12 1.07 9.70 7.41
N ILE A 13 2.04 9.86 6.50
CA ILE A 13 2.05 9.18 5.20
C ILE A 13 2.13 7.67 5.41
N LEU A 14 2.99 7.20 6.31
CA LEU A 14 3.12 5.78 6.62
C LEU A 14 1.82 5.21 7.20
N PHE A 15 1.23 5.89 8.16
CA PHE A 15 -0.05 5.49 8.76
C PHE A 15 -1.14 5.35 7.71
N ALA A 16 -1.32 6.35 6.85
CA ALA A 16 -2.28 6.28 5.76
C ALA A 16 -1.94 5.21 4.72
N SER A 17 -0.64 5.00 4.43
CA SER A 17 -0.19 3.94 3.53
C SER A 17 -0.62 2.57 4.06
N ILE A 18 -0.49 2.30 5.37
CA ILE A 18 -0.90 1.02 5.97
C ILE A 18 -2.41 0.81 5.83
N ARG A 19 -3.21 1.85 6.09
CA ARG A 19 -4.66 1.78 5.93
C ARG A 19 -5.07 1.49 4.48
N LEU A 20 -4.40 2.12 3.52
CA LEU A 20 -4.63 1.84 2.10
C LEU A 20 -4.15 0.44 1.69
N MET A 21 -3.06 -0.06 2.28
CA MET A 21 -2.60 -1.44 2.08
C MET A 21 -3.64 -2.45 2.57
N ILE A 22 -4.31 -2.17 3.69
CA ILE A 22 -5.44 -2.98 4.18
C ILE A 22 -6.61 -2.95 3.17
N CYS A 23 -6.96 -1.79 2.60
CA CYS A 23 -8.01 -1.70 1.57
C CYS A 23 -7.68 -2.57 0.35
N VAL A 24 -6.42 -2.55 -0.10
CA VAL A 24 -5.97 -3.35 -1.24
C VAL A 24 -6.06 -4.83 -0.92
N GLY A 25 -5.54 -5.27 0.24
CA GLY A 25 -5.61 -6.67 0.66
C GLY A 25 -7.03 -7.19 0.88
N HIS A 26 -8.04 -6.32 1.01
CA HIS A 26 -9.46 -6.71 1.08
C HIS A 26 -10.20 -6.59 -0.24
N ALA A 27 -9.54 -6.19 -1.33
CA ALA A 27 -10.19 -5.89 -2.60
C ALA A 27 -10.89 -7.10 -3.24
N ASP A 28 -10.45 -8.32 -2.92
CA ASP A 28 -11.05 -9.59 -3.34
C ASP A 28 -12.01 -10.18 -2.28
N GLY A 29 -12.20 -9.49 -1.15
CA GLY A 29 -13.15 -9.84 -0.09
C GLY A 29 -12.53 -10.53 1.13
N TYR A 30 -11.23 -10.82 1.13
CA TYR A 30 -10.52 -11.30 2.32
C TYR A 30 -9.03 -10.93 2.27
N ILE A 31 -8.42 -10.59 3.41
CA ILE A 31 -6.97 -10.43 3.49
C ILE A 31 -6.29 -11.76 3.79
N GLY A 32 -5.23 -12.11 3.05
CA GLY A 32 -4.49 -13.34 3.25
C GLY A 32 -3.65 -13.31 4.54
N ASN A 33 -3.45 -14.46 5.19
CA ASN A 33 -2.65 -14.55 6.43
C ASN A 33 -1.24 -13.94 6.28
N LYS A 34 -0.58 -14.13 5.12
CA LYS A 34 0.77 -13.57 4.89
C LYS A 34 0.77 -12.04 4.80
N GLU A 35 -0.28 -11.46 4.24
CA GLU A 35 -0.42 -10.02 4.14
C GLU A 35 -0.75 -9.44 5.51
N MET A 36 -1.64 -10.11 6.25
CA MET A 36 -1.97 -9.79 7.63
C MET A 36 -0.74 -9.83 8.54
N ASP A 37 0.06 -10.89 8.48
CA ASP A 37 1.33 -11.01 9.22
C ASP A 37 2.27 -9.86 8.87
N ARG A 38 2.39 -9.52 7.58
CA ARG A 38 3.25 -8.43 7.14
C ARG A 38 2.77 -7.06 7.62
N ILE A 39 1.46 -6.82 7.66
CA ILE A 39 0.90 -5.60 8.23
C ILE A 39 1.22 -5.53 9.73
N HIS A 40 1.01 -6.62 10.47
CA HIS A 40 1.35 -6.69 11.88
C HIS A 40 2.85 -6.41 12.13
N GLU A 41 3.75 -6.98 11.32
CA GLU A 41 5.19 -6.68 11.40
C GLU A 41 5.46 -5.18 11.25
N ILE A 42 4.88 -4.53 10.24
CA ILE A 42 5.05 -3.09 9.99
C ILE A 42 4.51 -2.27 11.17
N VAL A 43 3.32 -2.60 11.69
CA VAL A 43 2.73 -1.91 12.84
C VAL A 43 3.58 -2.06 14.09
N ASN A 44 4.20 -3.23 14.29
CA ASN A 44 5.02 -3.53 15.45
C ASN A 44 6.43 -2.92 15.36
N SER A 45 6.99 -2.74 14.16
CA SER A 45 8.29 -2.09 13.96
C SER A 45 8.25 -0.57 14.13
N GLU A 46 7.06 0.03 14.10
CA GLU A 46 6.87 1.48 14.07
C GLU A 46 6.31 2.04 15.38
N HIS A 47 6.65 3.31 15.65
CA HIS A 47 6.24 4.01 16.87
C HIS A 47 4.83 4.61 16.74
N PHE A 48 3.83 3.73 16.69
CA PHE A 48 2.42 4.11 16.77
C PHE A 48 1.94 4.22 18.21
N THR A 49 1.08 5.21 18.45
CA THR A 49 0.33 5.36 19.70
C THR A 49 -0.70 4.24 19.84
N LEU A 50 -1.21 4.02 21.05
CA LEU A 50 -2.27 3.04 21.29
C LEU A 50 -3.51 3.31 20.42
N LYS A 51 -3.87 4.58 20.23
CA LYS A 51 -5.00 4.99 19.38
C LYS A 51 -4.76 4.65 17.91
N GLU A 52 -3.56 4.94 17.39
CA GLU A 52 -3.22 4.61 16.00
C GLU A 52 -3.23 3.10 15.77
N ARG A 53 -2.66 2.32 16.70
CA ARG A 53 -2.70 0.85 16.61
C ARG A 53 -4.12 0.32 16.61
N GLN A 54 -4.98 0.85 17.48
CA GLN A 54 -6.38 0.46 17.53
C GLN A 54 -7.08 0.72 16.19
N ILE A 55 -6.88 1.89 15.59
CA ILE A 55 -7.44 2.19 14.26
C ILE A 55 -6.94 1.21 13.20
N LEU A 56 -5.66 0.84 13.22
CA LEU A 56 -5.11 -0.12 12.25
C LEU A 56 -5.71 -1.52 12.45
N MET A 57 -5.88 -1.97 13.69
CA MET A 57 -6.52 -3.26 13.97
C MET A 57 -8.00 -3.24 13.57
N ASP A 58 -8.72 -2.16 13.89
CA ASP A 58 -10.12 -2.00 13.50
C ASP A 58 -10.28 -2.00 11.97
N ASP A 59 -9.37 -1.32 11.26
CA ASP A 59 -9.37 -1.29 9.79
C ASP A 59 -9.07 -2.68 9.20
N MET A 60 -8.32 -3.56 9.88
CA MET A 60 -8.06 -4.94 9.42
C MET A 60 -9.32 -5.80 9.44
N ASP A 61 -10.18 -5.62 10.43
CA ASP A 61 -11.47 -6.32 10.51
C ASP A 61 -12.55 -5.64 9.66
N TYR A 62 -12.53 -4.31 9.60
CA TYR A 62 -13.51 -3.47 8.92
C TYR A 62 -12.82 -2.41 8.05
N PRO A 63 -12.33 -2.79 6.86
CA PRO A 63 -11.59 -1.89 6.00
C PRO A 63 -12.42 -0.66 5.63
N LYS A 64 -11.87 0.53 5.88
CA LYS A 64 -12.48 1.76 5.41
C LYS A 64 -12.36 1.87 3.90
N ARG A 65 -13.22 2.70 3.33
CA ARG A 65 -13.12 3.06 1.91
C ARG A 65 -11.86 3.90 1.67
N PRO A 66 -11.13 3.68 0.56
CA PRO A 66 -9.94 4.47 0.26
C PRO A 66 -10.20 5.98 0.18
N GLU A 67 -11.39 6.39 -0.27
CA GLU A 67 -11.78 7.81 -0.34
C GLU A 67 -11.63 8.51 1.02
N VAL A 68 -12.11 7.87 2.09
CA VAL A 68 -12.08 8.42 3.45
C VAL A 68 -10.64 8.56 3.95
N ILE A 69 -9.77 7.62 3.59
CA ILE A 69 -8.37 7.65 4.00
C ILE A 69 -7.62 8.74 3.22
N VAL A 70 -7.94 8.90 1.94
CA VAL A 70 -7.31 9.90 1.06
C VAL A 70 -7.73 11.33 1.41
N GLU A 71 -8.97 11.54 1.86
CA GLU A 71 -9.44 12.85 2.34
C GLU A 71 -8.60 13.37 3.53
N ASP A 72 -8.16 12.47 4.42
CA ASP A 72 -7.34 12.79 5.58
C ASP A 72 -5.83 12.90 5.26
N LEU A 73 -5.42 12.72 4.00
CA LEU A 73 -4.00 12.77 3.62
C LEU A 73 -3.43 14.18 3.70
N VAL A 74 -2.25 14.28 4.32
CA VAL A 74 -1.40 15.47 4.25
C VAL A 74 -0.94 15.72 2.81
N ALA A 75 -0.65 16.97 2.47
CA ALA A 75 -0.15 17.33 1.14
C ALA A 75 1.15 16.57 0.82
N MET A 76 1.11 15.75 -0.23
CA MET A 76 2.24 14.95 -0.69
C MET A 76 2.83 15.50 -1.99
N THR A 77 4.15 15.43 -2.10
CA THR A 77 4.88 15.60 -3.34
C THR A 77 4.61 14.43 -4.29
N GLN A 78 4.87 14.63 -5.58
CA GLN A 78 4.73 13.55 -6.58
C GLN A 78 5.60 12.33 -6.24
N ALA A 79 6.80 12.54 -5.68
CA ALA A 79 7.67 11.43 -5.27
C ALA A 79 7.05 10.60 -4.13
N GLU A 80 6.49 11.26 -3.11
CA GLU A 80 5.84 10.58 -1.97
C GLU A 80 4.61 9.76 -2.43
N LYS A 81 3.83 10.30 -3.37
CA LYS A 81 2.69 9.58 -3.97
C LYS A 81 3.13 8.31 -4.70
N LEU A 82 4.20 8.40 -5.50
CA LEU A 82 4.74 7.23 -6.21
C LEU A 82 5.34 6.19 -5.26
N VAL A 83 5.99 6.63 -4.17
CA VAL A 83 6.47 5.73 -3.12
C VAL A 83 5.31 5.01 -2.44
N MET A 84 4.19 5.70 -2.16
CA MET A 84 2.98 5.08 -1.63
C MET A 84 2.42 4.04 -2.60
N MET A 85 2.25 4.38 -3.88
CA MET A 85 1.78 3.43 -4.91
C MET A 85 2.67 2.18 -4.97
N ARG A 86 4.00 2.36 -4.91
CA ARG A 86 4.95 1.23 -4.85
C ARG A 86 4.73 0.34 -3.61
N LYS A 87 4.45 0.92 -2.44
CA LYS A 87 4.16 0.15 -1.22
C LYS A 87 2.89 -0.68 -1.36
N LEU A 88 1.86 -0.15 -2.02
CA LEU A 88 0.61 -0.89 -2.28
C LEU A 88 0.86 -2.14 -3.12
N TYR A 89 1.60 -2.02 -4.23
CA TYR A 89 2.00 -3.20 -5.02
C TYR A 89 2.88 -4.17 -4.25
N HIS A 90 3.77 -3.67 -3.39
CA HIS A 90 4.63 -4.55 -2.60
C HIS A 90 3.81 -5.45 -1.68
N MET A 91 2.74 -4.92 -1.08
CA MET A 91 1.82 -5.70 -0.25
C MET A 91 1.04 -6.72 -1.05
N ALA A 92 0.38 -6.29 -2.14
CA ALA A 92 -0.39 -7.16 -3.02
C ALA A 92 0.45 -8.24 -3.75
N LEU A 93 1.78 -8.24 -3.58
CA LEU A 93 2.69 -9.22 -4.14
C LEU A 93 3.34 -10.13 -3.08
N ILE A 94 2.94 -10.03 -1.82
CA ILE A 94 3.46 -10.86 -0.72
C ILE A 94 3.10 -12.33 -0.91
N ASP A 95 1.85 -12.59 -1.24
CA ASP A 95 1.35 -13.94 -1.51
C ASP A 95 1.77 -14.46 -2.91
N ARG A 96 2.48 -13.61 -3.66
CA ARG A 96 3.00 -13.81 -5.02
C ARG A 96 1.90 -13.86 -6.09
N LYS A 97 0.70 -13.34 -5.83
CA LYS A 97 -0.39 -13.28 -6.78
C LYS A 97 -1.08 -11.93 -6.73
N LEU A 98 -0.73 -11.06 -7.68
CA LEU A 98 -1.49 -9.83 -7.88
C LEU A 98 -2.81 -10.15 -8.60
N SER A 99 -3.92 -10.05 -7.89
CA SER A 99 -5.26 -10.24 -8.44
C SER A 99 -5.70 -9.02 -9.28
N SER A 100 -6.70 -9.26 -10.15
CA SER A 100 -7.29 -8.18 -10.93
C SER A 100 -8.06 -7.17 -10.06
N SER A 101 -8.57 -7.61 -8.90
CA SER A 101 -9.29 -6.76 -7.95
C SER A 101 -8.32 -5.81 -7.23
N GLU A 102 -7.21 -6.33 -6.72
CA GLU A 102 -6.16 -5.51 -6.09
C GLU A 102 -5.56 -4.52 -7.08
N THR A 103 -5.30 -4.94 -8.32
CA THR A 103 -4.77 -4.04 -9.36
C THR A 103 -5.72 -2.88 -9.62
N LYS A 104 -7.03 -3.15 -9.73
CA LYS A 104 -8.06 -2.11 -9.90
C LYS A 104 -8.14 -1.19 -8.69
N GLU A 105 -8.04 -1.74 -7.48
CA GLU A 105 -8.09 -0.94 -6.26
C GLU A 105 -6.85 -0.04 -6.12
N ILE A 106 -5.65 -0.54 -6.47
CA ILE A 106 -4.43 0.27 -6.51
C ILE A 106 -4.56 1.40 -7.54
N ALA A 107 -5.07 1.12 -8.75
CA ALA A 107 -5.29 2.14 -9.78
C ALA A 107 -6.31 3.21 -9.32
N ARG A 108 -7.38 2.79 -8.63
CA ARG A 108 -8.35 3.69 -8.02
C ARG A 108 -7.70 4.58 -6.96
N ILE A 109 -6.89 4.01 -6.06
CA ILE A 109 -6.16 4.77 -5.05
C ILE A 109 -5.19 5.76 -5.71
N ALA A 110 -4.46 5.34 -6.74
CA ALA A 110 -3.53 6.19 -7.48
C ALA A 110 -4.23 7.39 -8.14
N CYS A 111 -5.44 7.17 -8.67
CA CYS A 111 -6.30 8.24 -9.19
C CYS A 111 -6.73 9.20 -8.08
N LEU A 112 -7.19 8.68 -6.94
CA LEU A 112 -7.64 9.49 -5.79
C LEU A 112 -6.53 10.39 -5.23
N ILE A 113 -5.30 9.88 -5.14
CA ILE A 113 -4.15 10.68 -4.66
C ILE A 113 -3.57 11.58 -5.77
N GLY A 114 -4.12 11.56 -6.99
CA GLY A 114 -3.76 12.45 -8.08
C GLY A 114 -2.44 12.11 -8.77
N ILE A 115 -2.14 10.82 -8.95
CA ILE A 115 -1.06 10.35 -9.84
C ILE A 115 -1.61 10.29 -11.26
N SER A 116 -0.88 10.84 -12.24
CA SER A 116 -1.29 10.78 -13.65
C SER A 116 -1.24 9.34 -14.19
N GLU A 117 -2.14 9.00 -15.10
CA GLU A 117 -2.20 7.68 -15.75
C GLU A 117 -0.86 7.28 -16.38
N GLU A 118 -0.13 8.24 -16.96
CA GLU A 118 1.22 8.02 -17.50
C GLU A 118 2.18 7.48 -16.44
N LYS A 119 2.15 8.05 -15.23
CA LYS A 119 3.01 7.61 -14.14
C LYS A 119 2.53 6.30 -13.53
N GLN A 120 1.22 6.08 -13.49
CA GLN A 120 0.67 4.79 -13.08
C GLN A 120 1.17 3.67 -14.00
N ARG A 121 1.11 3.87 -15.33
CA ARG A 121 1.61 2.91 -16.32
C ARG A 121 3.11 2.62 -16.15
N GLN A 122 3.93 3.64 -15.93
CA GLN A 122 5.37 3.46 -15.68
C GLN A 122 5.64 2.59 -14.43
N VAL A 123 4.86 2.79 -13.36
CA VAL A 123 4.98 1.96 -12.15
C VAL A 123 4.52 0.53 -12.42
N GLU A 124 3.40 0.35 -13.11
CA GLU A 124 2.87 -0.97 -13.46
C GLU A 124 3.82 -1.78 -14.35
N GLU A 125 4.40 -1.15 -15.36
CA GLU A 125 5.42 -1.77 -16.22
C GLU A 125 6.64 -2.20 -15.40
N TRP A 126 7.15 -1.31 -14.55
CA TRP A 126 8.27 -1.61 -13.66
C TRP A 126 7.98 -2.77 -12.69
N ILE A 127 6.76 -2.82 -12.14
CA ILE A 127 6.33 -3.93 -11.27
C ILE A 127 6.25 -5.25 -12.06
N ARG A 128 5.69 -5.22 -13.27
CA ARG A 128 5.58 -6.40 -14.15
C ARG A 128 6.95 -6.96 -14.50
N GLU A 129 7.90 -6.09 -14.86
CA GLU A 129 9.29 -6.47 -15.09
C GLU A 129 9.90 -7.12 -13.84
N GLY A 130 9.64 -6.57 -12.66
CA GLY A 130 10.12 -7.13 -11.38
C GLY A 130 9.56 -8.52 -11.07
N ILE A 131 8.30 -8.81 -11.44
CA ILE A 131 7.69 -10.13 -11.30
C ILE A 131 8.39 -11.13 -12.24
N VAL A 132 8.51 -10.79 -13.52
CA VAL A 132 9.15 -11.66 -14.53
C VAL A 132 10.61 -11.92 -14.17
N TRP A 133 11.34 -10.89 -13.72
CA TRP A 133 12.73 -11.02 -13.28
C TRP A 133 12.87 -12.01 -12.12
N ARG A 134 11.94 -11.97 -11.15
CA ARG A 134 11.89 -12.91 -10.03
C ARG A 134 11.52 -14.33 -10.48
N GLU A 135 10.58 -14.49 -11.40
CA GLU A 135 10.19 -15.80 -11.94
C GLU A 135 11.35 -16.47 -12.66
N ARG A 136 12.08 -15.71 -13.48
CA ARG A 136 13.27 -16.20 -14.17
C ARG A 136 14.34 -16.73 -13.22
N TRP A 137 14.42 -16.20 -11.99
CA TRP A 137 15.33 -16.74 -10.98
C TRP A 137 14.94 -18.16 -10.55
N LYS A 138 13.64 -18.47 -10.45
CA LYS A 138 13.17 -19.83 -10.11
C LYS A 138 13.56 -20.83 -11.20
N ASP A 139 13.41 -20.45 -12.47
CA ASP A 139 13.83 -21.28 -13.61
C ASP A 139 15.33 -21.61 -13.56
N ILE A 140 16.15 -20.67 -13.08
CA ILE A 140 17.60 -20.85 -12.93
C ILE A 140 17.93 -21.80 -11.77
N VAL A 141 17.25 -21.66 -10.63
CA VAL A 141 17.46 -22.49 -9.45
C VAL A 141 16.87 -23.90 -9.64
N GLY A 142 15.91 -24.06 -10.56
CA GLY A 142 15.24 -25.33 -10.83
C GLY A 142 14.16 -25.68 -9.80
N GLU A 143 13.53 -24.67 -9.18
CA GLU A 143 12.37 -24.81 -8.29
C GLU A 143 11.03 -24.65 -9.03
#